data_AF-A0A920KJ16-F1
#
_entry.id   AF-A0A920KJ16-F1
#
_cell.length_a   1.000
_cell.length_b   1.000
_cell.length_c   1.000
_cell.angle_alpha   90.00
_cell.angle_beta   90.00
_cell.angle_gamma   90.00
#
_symmetry.space_group_name_H-M   'P 1'
#
loop_
_entity.id
_entity.type
_entity.pdbx_description
1 polymer ?
#
loop_
_entity_poly.entity_id
_entity_poly.type
_entity_poly.pdbx_seq_one_letter_code
_entity_poly.pdbx_strand_id
1 'polypeptide(L)'
;MIKGHPILLNRAPTLHRLGIQAFEPKLVGGRAIQLHPLVCPAFNADFDGDQMAVHVPFPIIVPSQDIVLGIYYMSREKPNAKGEGMIFSDVEEVHRAYQEKIVDLQAKVRVRIKIKDDSSDESITKIVETTAGRSVLAELLPKEIPFSYINKDLDKKAISELFDVSYRLAGLKATVVLADQIMYTGFRYSTRAGVSIGVNDMVIPTQKLKWSRMLKKKLRKLKSNTTLAY
;
A
#
# COMPACT_ATOMS: atom_id res chain seq x y z
N MET A 1 12.33 -10.43 -6.90
CA MET A 1 11.72 -9.44 -5.99
C MET A 1 12.66 -8.83 -4.93
N ILE A 2 13.86 -9.38 -4.62
CA ILE A 2 14.71 -8.88 -3.50
C ILE A 2 16.03 -8.20 -3.94
N LYS A 3 16.42 -8.27 -5.22
CA LYS A 3 17.64 -7.60 -5.68
C LYS A 3 17.53 -6.07 -5.50
N GLY A 4 18.56 -5.46 -4.90
CA GLY A 4 18.60 -4.02 -4.61
C GLY A 4 17.84 -3.58 -3.37
N HIS A 5 17.47 -4.50 -2.47
CA HIS A 5 16.85 -4.16 -1.18
C HIS A 5 17.72 -4.63 -0.02
N PRO A 6 18.56 -3.75 0.56
CA PRO A 6 19.36 -4.12 1.71
C PRO A 6 18.45 -4.40 2.91
N ILE A 7 18.78 -5.44 3.68
CA ILE A 7 18.16 -5.74 4.96
C ILE A 7 19.12 -5.38 6.08
N LEU A 8 18.59 -4.96 7.22
CA LEU A 8 19.38 -4.73 8.42
C LEU A 8 19.31 -5.96 9.31
N LEU A 9 20.47 -6.53 9.64
CA LEU A 9 20.59 -7.59 10.63
C LEU A 9 21.01 -6.99 11.97
N ASN A 10 20.41 -7.48 13.06
CA ASN A 10 20.72 -7.10 14.42
C ASN A 10 20.77 -8.33 15.33
N ARG A 11 21.69 -8.35 16.29
CA ARG A 11 21.73 -9.34 17.39
C ARG A 11 21.59 -8.61 18.73
N ALA A 12 20.70 -9.12 19.59
CA ALA A 12 20.56 -8.64 20.96
C ALA A 12 21.53 -9.41 21.89
N PRO A 13 22.19 -8.74 22.86
CA PRO A 13 22.18 -7.30 23.13
C PRO A 13 23.10 -6.50 22.20
N THR A 14 22.65 -5.33 21.76
CA THR A 14 23.40 -4.48 20.84
C THR A 14 24.34 -3.54 21.63
N LEU A 15 25.62 -3.89 21.72
CA LEU A 15 26.62 -3.16 22.52
C LEU A 15 27.24 -1.95 21.80
N HIS A 16 27.25 -1.97 20.47
CA HIS A 16 27.87 -0.92 19.66
C HIS A 16 27.25 -0.85 18.26
N ARG A 17 27.55 0.22 17.50
CA ARG A 17 27.00 0.48 16.16
C ARG A 17 27.21 -0.68 15.17
N LEU A 18 28.31 -1.43 15.28
CA LEU A 18 28.58 -2.58 14.40
C LEU A 18 27.68 -3.79 14.66
N GLY A 19 26.87 -3.79 15.73
CA GLY A 19 25.88 -4.82 16.03
C GLY A 19 24.61 -4.70 15.18
N ILE A 20 24.52 -3.66 14.34
CA ILE A 20 23.50 -3.51 13.30
C ILE A 20 24.22 -3.27 11.96
N GLN A 21 24.03 -4.15 10.98
CA GLN A 21 24.66 -3.98 9.65
C GLN A 21 23.67 -4.28 8.53
N ALA A 22 23.87 -3.62 7.39
CA ALA A 22 23.08 -3.82 6.18
C ALA A 22 23.69 -4.89 5.28
N PHE A 23 22.88 -5.79 4.73
CA PHE A 23 23.29 -6.85 3.81
C PHE A 23 22.33 -6.95 2.63
N GLU A 24 22.85 -7.39 1.48
CA GLU A 24 22.00 -7.80 0.37
C GLU A 24 21.48 -9.23 0.58
N PRO A 25 20.15 -9.46 0.60
CA PRO A 25 19.62 -10.80 0.83
C PRO A 25 19.82 -11.69 -0.40
N LYS A 26 20.29 -12.91 -0.16
CA LYS A 26 20.22 -14.01 -1.13
C LYS A 26 19.21 -15.04 -0.63
N LEU A 27 18.32 -15.49 -1.52
CA LEU A 27 17.37 -16.54 -1.19
C LEU A 27 18.14 -17.85 -1.00
N VAL A 28 17.93 -18.48 0.15
CA VAL A 28 18.55 -19.76 0.53
C VAL A 28 17.46 -20.77 0.86
N GLY A 29 17.75 -22.06 0.66
CA GLY A 29 16.87 -23.14 1.12
C GLY A 29 17.02 -23.35 2.63
N GLY A 30 15.91 -23.43 3.37
CA GLY A 30 15.89 -23.65 4.81
C GLY A 30 15.23 -22.52 5.60
N ARG A 31 15.30 -22.61 6.94
CA ARG A 31 14.73 -21.61 7.88
C ARG A 31 15.78 -20.88 8.72
N ALA A 32 17.07 -21.11 8.44
CA ALA A 32 18.19 -20.48 9.15
C ALA A 32 18.75 -19.30 8.36
N ILE A 33 19.10 -18.22 9.06
CA ILE A 33 19.79 -17.06 8.47
C ILE A 33 21.25 -17.45 8.25
N GLN A 34 21.75 -17.25 7.04
CA GLN A 34 23.17 -17.46 6.72
C GLN A 34 23.91 -16.12 6.80
N LEU A 35 24.99 -16.09 7.59
CA LEU A 35 25.82 -14.90 7.81
C LEU A 35 27.25 -15.18 7.36
N HIS A 36 27.92 -14.16 6.82
CA HIS A 36 29.33 -14.29 6.43
C HIS A 36 30.23 -14.43 7.69
N PRO A 37 31.15 -15.40 7.76
CA PRO A 37 31.95 -15.62 8.98
C PRO A 37 32.75 -14.39 9.45
N LEU A 38 33.20 -13.54 8.53
CA LEU A 38 33.96 -12.32 8.86
C LEU A 38 33.16 -11.25 9.61
N VAL A 39 31.82 -11.28 9.56
CA VAL A 39 31.00 -10.31 10.30
C VAL A 39 30.56 -10.84 11.67
N CYS A 40 30.73 -12.14 11.95
CA CYS A 40 30.38 -12.74 13.25
C CYS A 40 31.05 -12.04 14.45
N PRO A 41 32.35 -11.66 14.41
CA PRO A 41 32.98 -10.91 15.50
C PRO A 41 32.29 -9.57 15.78
N ALA A 42 31.79 -8.89 14.75
CA ALA A 42 31.07 -7.63 14.89
C ALA A 42 29.69 -7.81 15.52
N PHE A 43 29.05 -8.98 15.38
CA PHE A 43 27.81 -9.28 16.10
C PHE A 43 28.05 -9.97 17.45
N ASN A 44 29.32 -10.24 17.78
CA ASN A 44 29.74 -11.11 18.89
C ASN A 44 29.06 -12.51 18.83
N ALA A 45 28.69 -12.97 17.63
CA ALA A 45 27.79 -14.11 17.41
C ALA A 45 28.54 -15.42 17.18
N ASP A 46 27.99 -16.50 17.70
CA ASP A 46 28.39 -17.89 17.46
C ASP A 46 27.26 -18.70 16.81
N PHE A 47 27.59 -19.91 16.33
CA PHE A 47 26.66 -20.76 15.57
C PHE A 47 26.03 -21.87 16.43
N ASP A 48 25.90 -21.67 17.73
CA ASP A 48 25.41 -22.65 18.71
C ASP A 48 23.90 -22.56 19.00
N GLY A 49 23.21 -21.58 18.42
CA GLY A 49 21.76 -21.36 18.64
C GLY A 49 21.34 -19.89 18.68
N ASP A 50 22.29 -18.97 18.53
CA ASP A 50 22.04 -17.54 18.42
C ASP A 50 20.92 -17.17 17.44
N GLN A 51 20.09 -16.21 17.85
CA GLN A 51 19.02 -15.65 17.05
C GLN A 51 19.34 -14.20 16.65
N MET A 52 19.04 -13.86 15.40
CA MET A 52 19.20 -12.51 14.88
C MET A 52 17.85 -11.98 14.37
N ALA A 53 17.62 -10.69 14.55
CA ALA A 53 16.49 -9.97 14.01
C ALA A 53 16.84 -9.41 12.62
N VAL A 54 15.92 -9.56 11.67
CA VAL A 54 16.00 -8.97 10.33
C VAL A 54 15.00 -7.83 10.24
N HIS A 55 15.46 -6.64 9.87
CA HIS A 55 14.62 -5.48 9.60
C HIS A 55 14.74 -5.09 8.13
N VAL A 56 13.60 -4.79 7.50
CA VAL A 56 13.55 -4.28 6.13
C VAL A 56 13.32 -2.77 6.20
N PRO A 57 14.26 -1.94 5.72
CA PRO A 57 14.06 -0.50 5.67
C PRO A 57 12.98 -0.19 4.62
N PHE A 58 11.91 0.47 5.06
CA PHE A 58 10.88 0.99 4.16
C PHE A 58 11.04 2.51 4.03
N PRO A 59 10.57 3.12 2.91
CA PRO A 59 10.53 4.57 2.77
C PRO A 59 9.80 5.18 3.98
N ILE A 60 10.45 6.11 4.69
CA ILE A 60 9.86 6.81 5.86
C ILE A 60 8.72 7.74 5.41
N ILE A 61 8.65 8.04 4.11
CA ILE A 61 7.62 8.88 3.47
C ILE A 61 6.34 8.06 3.32
N VAL A 62 5.71 7.74 4.45
CA VAL A 62 4.38 7.14 4.47
C VAL A 62 3.38 8.29 4.65
N PRO A 63 2.39 8.44 3.74
CA PRO A 63 1.42 9.52 3.86
C PRO A 63 0.60 9.36 5.14
N SER A 64 0.17 10.49 5.71
CA SER A 64 -0.75 10.52 6.85
C SER A 64 -2.11 9.90 6.48
N GLN A 65 -2.91 9.56 7.50
CA GLN A 65 -4.17 8.83 7.32
C GLN A 65 -5.14 9.54 6.35
N ASP A 66 -5.24 10.86 6.41
CA ASP A 66 -6.17 11.64 5.59
C ASP A 66 -5.78 11.68 4.12
N ILE A 67 -4.47 11.69 3.83
CA ILE A 67 -3.94 11.62 2.46
C ILE A 67 -4.32 10.27 1.85
N VAL A 68 -4.08 9.19 2.60
CA VAL A 68 -4.42 7.83 2.15
C VAL A 68 -5.93 7.73 1.89
N LEU A 69 -6.76 8.30 2.76
CA LEU A 69 -8.22 8.31 2.57
C LEU A 69 -8.63 9.01 1.28
N GLY A 70 -8.06 10.18 0.99
CA GLY A 70 -8.35 10.94 -0.23
C GLY A 70 -7.96 10.17 -1.50
N ILE A 71 -6.74 9.62 -1.53
CA ILE A 71 -6.25 8.83 -2.68
C ILE A 71 -7.04 7.52 -2.84
N TYR A 72 -7.41 6.88 -1.73
CA TYR A 72 -8.26 5.69 -1.75
C TYR A 72 -9.65 6.01 -2.29
N TYR A 73 -10.27 7.10 -1.83
CA TYR A 73 -11.55 7.58 -2.36
C TYR A 73 -11.47 7.85 -3.87
N MET A 74 -10.35 8.41 -4.35
CA MET A 74 -10.16 8.68 -5.77
C MET A 74 -9.97 7.43 -6.62
N SER A 75 -9.23 6.46 -6.12
CA SER A 75 -8.85 5.27 -6.88
C SER A 75 -9.92 4.19 -6.90
N ARG A 76 -10.87 4.23 -5.98
CA ARG A 76 -11.93 3.23 -5.84
C ARG A 76 -12.93 3.28 -7.00
N GLU A 77 -13.32 2.10 -7.48
CA GLU A 77 -14.36 1.95 -8.50
C GLU A 77 -15.75 1.85 -7.85
N LYS A 78 -16.74 2.48 -8.48
CA LYS A 78 -18.15 2.41 -8.08
C LYS A 78 -19.01 1.94 -9.26
N PRO A 79 -19.81 0.88 -9.10
CA PRO A 79 -20.71 0.42 -10.16
C PRO A 79 -21.87 1.41 -10.36
N ASN A 80 -22.34 1.55 -11.61
CA ASN A 80 -23.40 2.48 -12.03
C ASN A 80 -23.09 3.94 -11.70
N ALA A 81 -21.82 4.32 -11.80
CA ALA A 81 -21.39 5.70 -11.61
C ALA A 81 -21.67 6.54 -12.86
N LYS A 82 -21.80 7.86 -12.68
CA LYS A 82 -22.09 8.76 -13.80
C LYS A 82 -20.92 8.77 -14.79
N GLY A 83 -21.19 8.54 -16.07
CA GLY A 83 -20.14 8.48 -17.10
C GLY A 83 -19.45 7.13 -17.24
N GLU A 84 -20.03 6.06 -16.70
CA GLU A 84 -19.55 4.70 -16.89
C GLU A 84 -19.52 4.31 -18.38
N GLY A 85 -18.41 3.70 -18.81
CA GLY A 85 -18.19 3.25 -20.19
C GLY A 85 -17.77 4.34 -21.17
N MET A 86 -17.63 5.60 -20.73
CA MET A 86 -17.14 6.68 -21.59
C MET A 86 -15.68 6.43 -22.00
N ILE A 87 -15.35 6.89 -23.21
CA ILE A 87 -14.01 6.78 -23.80
C ILE A 87 -13.43 8.18 -23.90
N PHE A 88 -12.22 8.36 -23.38
CA PHE A 88 -11.50 9.62 -23.40
C PHE A 88 -10.22 9.52 -24.22
N SER A 89 -9.90 10.61 -24.91
CA SER A 89 -8.75 10.73 -25.80
C SER A 89 -7.46 11.01 -25.02
N ASP A 90 -7.55 11.69 -23.88
CA ASP A 90 -6.42 12.02 -23.01
C ASP A 90 -6.88 12.32 -21.57
N VAL A 91 -5.93 12.41 -20.63
CA VAL A 91 -6.19 12.70 -19.20
C VAL A 91 -6.78 14.10 -19.00
N GLU A 92 -6.36 15.10 -19.79
CA GLU A 92 -6.94 16.45 -19.72
C GLU A 92 -8.45 16.48 -20.02
N GLU A 93 -8.90 15.61 -20.94
CA GLU A 93 -10.32 15.48 -21.27
C GLU A 93 -11.11 14.91 -20.09
N VAL A 94 -10.53 13.95 -19.36
CA VAL A 94 -11.11 13.40 -18.12
C VAL A 94 -11.22 14.51 -17.07
N HIS A 95 -10.19 15.34 -16.91
CA HIS A 95 -10.22 16.44 -15.95
C HIS A 95 -11.33 17.44 -16.26
N ARG A 96 -11.49 17.83 -17.53
CA ARG A 96 -12.59 18.71 -17.98
C ARG A 96 -13.96 18.06 -17.76
N ALA A 97 -14.12 16.79 -18.14
CA ALA A 97 -15.38 16.07 -17.95
C ALA A 97 -15.78 15.94 -16.47
N TYR A 98 -14.78 15.77 -15.59
CA TYR A 98 -14.99 15.77 -14.15
C TYR A 98 -15.38 17.16 -13.61
N GLN A 99 -14.74 18.23 -14.08
CA GLN A 99 -15.07 19.61 -13.70
C GLN A 99 -16.50 19.99 -14.10
N GLU A 100 -16.93 19.60 -15.30
CA GLU A 100 -18.30 19.78 -15.80
C GLU A 100 -19.32 18.83 -15.13
N LYS A 101 -18.88 17.98 -14.19
CA LYS A 101 -19.69 16.97 -13.50
C LYS A 101 -20.39 16.00 -14.45
N ILE A 102 -19.83 15.78 -15.64
CA ILE A 102 -20.34 14.82 -16.62
C ILE A 102 -19.99 13.41 -16.17
N VAL A 103 -18.80 13.23 -15.59
CA VAL A 103 -18.29 11.95 -15.10
C VAL A 103 -17.99 12.01 -13.60
N ASP A 104 -18.33 10.93 -12.91
CA ASP A 104 -17.97 10.74 -11.50
C ASP A 104 -16.54 10.19 -11.38
N LEU A 105 -15.83 10.55 -10.32
CA LEU A 105 -14.41 10.24 -10.17
C LEU A 105 -14.16 8.72 -10.05
N GLN A 106 -15.15 7.99 -9.53
CA GLN A 106 -15.11 6.54 -9.34
C GLN A 106 -15.69 5.75 -10.53
N ALA A 107 -16.07 6.43 -11.62
CA ALA A 107 -16.66 5.78 -12.78
C ALA A 107 -15.61 5.01 -13.60
N LYS A 108 -16.01 3.83 -14.08
CA LYS A 108 -15.20 3.02 -14.99
C LYS A 108 -15.20 3.62 -16.39
N VAL A 109 -14.01 3.95 -16.89
CA VAL A 109 -13.80 4.65 -18.17
C VAL A 109 -12.66 4.01 -18.95
N ARG A 110 -12.61 4.28 -20.26
CA ARG A 110 -11.49 3.87 -21.12
C ARG A 110 -10.71 5.10 -21.52
N VAL A 111 -9.45 5.18 -21.10
CA VAL A 111 -8.60 6.34 -21.38
C VAL A 111 -7.39 5.90 -22.17
N ARG A 112 -7.02 6.71 -23.16
CA ARG A 112 -5.77 6.54 -23.89
C ARG A 112 -4.64 7.15 -23.08
N ILE A 113 -3.69 6.32 -22.63
CA ILE A 113 -2.55 6.75 -21.83
C ILE A 113 -1.26 6.33 -22.53
N LYS A 114 -0.24 7.21 -22.49
CA LYS A 114 1.11 6.87 -22.94
C LYS A 114 1.80 6.07 -21.84
N ILE A 115 2.08 4.80 -22.12
CA ILE A 115 2.69 3.88 -21.16
C ILE A 115 4.08 3.53 -21.69
N LYS A 116 5.07 3.56 -20.80
CA LYS A 116 6.38 2.97 -21.08
C LYS A 116 6.31 1.47 -20.75
N ASP A 117 6.69 0.62 -21.70
CA ASP A 117 6.76 -0.82 -21.49
C ASP A 117 8.17 -1.19 -20.99
N ASP A 118 8.28 -2.18 -20.10
CA ASP A 118 9.54 -2.59 -19.46
C ASP A 118 10.60 -3.11 -20.46
N SER A 119 10.20 -3.31 -21.72
CA SER A 119 10.99 -3.98 -22.76
C SER A 119 11.63 -3.03 -23.78
N SER A 120 11.19 -1.77 -23.84
CA SER A 120 11.61 -0.82 -24.89
C SER A 120 11.51 0.61 -24.41
N ASP A 121 12.45 1.46 -24.81
CA ASP A 121 12.48 2.90 -24.46
C ASP A 121 11.36 3.72 -25.15
N GLU A 122 10.51 3.07 -25.97
CA GLU A 122 9.42 3.71 -26.69
C GLU A 122 8.12 3.75 -25.88
N SER A 123 7.52 4.94 -25.80
CA SER A 123 6.20 5.14 -25.20
C SER A 123 5.11 4.64 -26.14
N ILE A 124 4.48 3.51 -25.80
CA ILE A 124 3.35 2.98 -26.56
C ILE A 124 2.07 3.66 -26.03
N THR A 125 1.26 4.16 -26.95
CA THR A 125 -0.04 4.73 -26.61
C THR A 125 -1.08 3.62 -26.60
N LYS A 126 -1.65 3.30 -25.42
CA LYS A 126 -2.63 2.22 -25.28
C LYS A 126 -3.92 2.72 -24.64
N ILE A 127 -5.05 2.18 -25.11
CA ILE A 127 -6.34 2.39 -24.46
C ILE A 127 -6.45 1.38 -23.31
N VAL A 128 -6.55 1.88 -22.08
CA VAL A 128 -6.61 1.05 -20.88
C VAL A 128 -7.95 1.27 -20.18
N GLU A 129 -8.50 0.19 -19.63
CA GLU A 129 -9.65 0.27 -18.73
C GLU A 129 -9.19 0.71 -17.34
N THR A 130 -9.75 1.81 -16.86
CA THR A 130 -9.39 2.38 -15.56
C THR A 130 -10.56 3.20 -15.00
N THR A 131 -10.34 3.96 -13.93
CA THR A 131 -11.33 4.92 -13.41
C THR A 131 -10.93 6.35 -13.74
N ALA A 132 -11.90 7.27 -13.72
CA ALA A 132 -11.61 8.69 -13.95
C ALA A 132 -10.58 9.23 -12.94
N GLY A 133 -10.69 8.84 -11.67
CA GLY A 133 -9.76 9.22 -10.61
C GLY A 133 -8.36 8.64 -10.78
N ARG A 134 -8.23 7.36 -11.15
CA ARG A 134 -6.92 6.75 -11.45
C ARG A 134 -6.25 7.40 -12.67
N SER A 135 -7.04 7.85 -13.64
CA SER A 135 -6.54 8.58 -14.82
C SER A 135 -5.96 9.94 -14.43
N VAL A 136 -6.63 10.67 -13.55
CA VAL A 136 -6.12 11.94 -13.00
C VAL A 136 -4.85 11.72 -12.20
N LEU A 137 -4.78 10.65 -11.40
CA LEU A 137 -3.56 10.30 -10.65
C LEU A 137 -2.39 9.90 -11.55
N ALA A 138 -2.66 9.45 -12.78
CA ALA A 138 -1.62 9.07 -13.75
C ALA A 138 -0.73 10.26 -14.15
N GLU A 139 -1.28 11.48 -14.14
CA GLU A 139 -0.54 12.71 -14.45
C GLU A 139 0.56 12.99 -13.42
N LEU A 140 0.37 12.53 -12.18
CA LEU A 140 1.33 12.73 -11.09
C LEU A 140 2.55 11.80 -11.20
N LEU A 141 2.43 10.72 -11.98
CA LEU A 141 3.51 9.73 -12.11
C LEU A 141 4.68 10.26 -12.94
N PRO A 142 5.92 10.03 -12.49
CA PRO A 142 7.09 10.09 -13.36
C PRO A 142 6.93 9.17 -14.57
N LYS A 143 7.49 9.56 -15.72
CA LYS A 143 7.38 8.84 -17.00
C LYS A 143 8.00 7.44 -16.95
N GLU A 144 8.85 7.20 -15.97
CA GLU A 144 9.60 5.96 -15.75
C GLU A 144 8.75 4.87 -15.09
N ILE A 145 7.60 5.21 -14.48
CA ILE A 145 6.79 4.25 -13.70
C ILE A 145 5.67 3.65 -14.54
N PRO A 146 5.52 2.30 -14.57
CA PRO A 146 4.41 1.65 -15.24
C PRO A 146 3.03 2.02 -14.66
N PHE A 147 2.04 2.21 -15.53
CA PHE A 147 0.67 2.54 -15.13
C PHE A 147 0.00 1.44 -14.27
N SER A 148 0.50 0.20 -14.32
CA SER A 148 -0.01 -0.91 -13.52
C SER A 148 0.04 -0.65 -12.00
N TYR A 149 0.94 0.20 -11.52
CA TYR A 149 1.05 0.51 -10.09
C TYR A 149 -0.07 1.42 -9.57
N ILE A 150 -0.70 2.20 -10.47
CA ILE A 150 -1.86 3.04 -10.14
C ILE A 150 -3.19 2.37 -10.50
N ASN A 151 -3.21 1.43 -11.44
CA ASN A 151 -4.46 0.78 -11.85
C ASN A 151 -4.98 -0.30 -10.86
N LYS A 152 -4.99 0.05 -9.58
CA LYS A 152 -5.51 -0.74 -8.46
C LYS A 152 -6.07 0.21 -7.41
N ASP A 153 -6.78 -0.33 -6.43
CA ASP A 153 -7.21 0.47 -5.29
C ASP A 153 -5.97 0.84 -4.46
N LEU A 154 -5.75 2.15 -4.30
CA LEU A 154 -4.55 2.67 -3.64
C LEU A 154 -4.77 2.73 -2.13
N ASP A 155 -4.49 1.62 -1.46
CA ASP A 155 -4.41 1.55 0.00
C ASP A 155 -3.04 2.04 0.52
N LYS A 156 -2.89 2.11 1.84
CA LYS A 156 -1.63 2.54 2.48
C LYS A 156 -0.43 1.72 1.99
N LYS A 157 -0.61 0.42 1.73
CA LYS A 157 0.45 -0.48 1.28
C LYS A 157 0.80 -0.23 -0.19
N ALA A 158 -0.19 -0.07 -1.06
CA ALA A 158 -0.02 0.25 -2.46
C ALA A 158 0.70 1.59 -2.67
N ILE A 159 0.39 2.61 -1.86
CA ILE A 159 1.09 3.90 -1.93
C ILE A 159 2.55 3.74 -1.48
N SER A 160 2.81 2.96 -0.42
CA SER A 160 4.19 2.67 0.01
C SER A 160 4.98 1.91 -1.06
N GLU A 161 4.34 0.96 -1.74
CA GLU A 161 4.93 0.24 -2.87
C GLU A 161 5.22 1.18 -4.05
N LEU A 162 4.29 2.11 -4.34
CA LEU A 162 4.48 3.11 -5.39
C LEU A 162 5.70 4.01 -5.13
N PHE A 163 5.92 4.44 -3.89
CA PHE A 163 7.10 5.23 -3.53
C PHE A 163 8.39 4.42 -3.62
N ASP A 164 8.38 3.15 -3.22
CA ASP A 164 9.54 2.27 -3.36
C ASP A 164 9.90 2.06 -4.84
N VAL A 165 8.91 1.79 -5.69
CA VAL A 165 9.11 1.65 -7.14
C VAL A 165 9.60 2.96 -7.76
N SER A 166 9.01 4.10 -7.38
CA SER A 166 9.47 5.42 -7.81
C SER A 166 10.92 5.66 -7.45
N TYR A 167 11.32 5.31 -6.22
CA TYR A 167 12.69 5.48 -5.76
C TYR A 167 13.68 4.65 -6.57
N ARG A 168 13.31 3.42 -6.94
CA ARG A 168 14.18 2.51 -7.71
C ARG A 168 14.28 2.86 -9.20
N LEU A 169 13.17 3.26 -9.83
CA LEU A 169 13.12 3.49 -11.28
C LEU A 169 13.42 4.94 -11.67
N ALA A 170 12.83 5.90 -10.95
CA ALA A 170 12.91 7.33 -11.28
C ALA A 170 13.94 8.09 -10.42
N GLY A 171 14.40 7.49 -9.32
CA GLY A 171 15.41 8.05 -8.43
C GLY A 171 14.85 9.05 -7.40
N LEU A 172 15.72 9.49 -6.48
CA LEU A 172 15.35 10.27 -5.30
C LEU A 172 14.55 11.54 -5.62
N LYS A 173 14.98 12.34 -6.60
CA LYS A 173 14.36 13.63 -6.91
C LYS A 173 12.91 13.45 -7.40
N ALA A 174 12.68 12.47 -8.27
CA ALA A 174 11.35 12.19 -8.80
C ALA A 174 10.40 11.68 -7.70
N THR A 175 10.91 10.85 -6.78
CA THR A 175 10.12 10.33 -5.65
C THR A 175 9.70 11.42 -4.68
N VAL A 176 10.58 12.39 -4.38
CA VAL A 176 10.24 13.52 -3.51
C VAL A 176 9.13 14.37 -4.14
N VAL A 177 9.25 14.69 -5.43
CA VAL A 177 8.21 15.43 -6.16
C VAL A 177 6.89 14.65 -6.19
N LEU A 178 6.93 13.35 -6.46
CA LEU A 178 5.75 12.49 -6.44
C LEU A 178 5.08 12.48 -5.06
N ALA A 179 5.87 12.39 -3.99
CA ALA A 179 5.35 12.39 -2.63
C ALA A 179 4.62 13.70 -2.28
N ASP A 180 5.19 14.85 -2.67
CA ASP A 180 4.54 16.14 -2.48
C ASP A 180 3.24 16.23 -3.28
N GLN A 181 3.25 15.82 -4.54
CA GLN A 181 2.06 15.83 -5.39
C GLN A 181 0.94 14.93 -4.86
N ILE A 182 1.29 13.72 -4.39
CA ILE A 182 0.34 12.82 -3.73
C ILE A 182 -0.21 13.44 -2.45
N MET A 183 0.63 14.12 -1.65
CA MET A 183 0.18 14.81 -0.44
C MET A 183 -0.87 15.88 -0.77
N TYR A 184 -0.57 16.81 -1.68
CA TYR A 184 -1.49 17.88 -2.05
C TYR A 184 -2.79 17.35 -2.65
N THR A 185 -2.69 16.34 -3.53
CA THR A 185 -3.85 15.72 -4.17
C THR A 185 -4.70 14.97 -3.15
N GLY A 186 -4.09 14.17 -2.28
CA GLY A 186 -4.79 13.43 -1.24
C GLY A 186 -5.56 14.35 -0.29
N PHE A 187 -4.96 15.44 0.19
CA PHE A 187 -5.68 16.41 1.02
C PHE A 187 -6.84 17.09 0.28
N ARG A 188 -6.62 17.50 -0.97
CA ARG A 188 -7.66 18.15 -1.80
C ARG A 188 -8.86 17.24 -2.04
N TYR A 189 -8.63 15.96 -2.30
CA TYR A 189 -9.72 15.03 -2.55
C TYR A 189 -10.30 14.41 -1.28
N SER A 190 -9.54 14.33 -0.19
CA SER A 190 -10.05 13.95 1.14
C SER A 190 -11.09 14.96 1.64
N THR A 191 -10.79 16.26 1.53
CA THR A 191 -11.73 17.32 1.87
C THR A 191 -12.97 17.34 0.97
N ARG A 192 -12.81 17.09 -0.34
CA ARG A 192 -13.94 16.97 -1.28
C ARG A 192 -14.80 15.73 -1.07
N ALA A 193 -14.21 14.62 -0.65
CA ALA A 193 -14.94 13.39 -0.37
C ALA A 193 -15.93 13.59 0.80
N GLY A 194 -15.66 14.55 1.68
CA GLY A 194 -16.56 14.93 2.76
C GLY A 194 -16.87 13.76 3.71
N VAL A 195 -15.90 12.84 3.87
CA VAL A 195 -16.08 11.65 4.70
C VAL A 195 -16.30 12.09 6.15
N SER A 196 -17.47 11.76 6.67
CA SER A 196 -17.84 11.96 8.06
C SER A 196 -18.24 10.61 8.65
N ILE A 197 -18.07 10.46 9.96
CA ILE A 197 -18.43 9.24 10.69
C ILE A 197 -19.53 9.61 11.66
N GLY A 198 -20.74 9.10 11.40
CA GLY A 198 -21.90 9.21 12.27
C GLY A 198 -22.15 7.96 13.09
N VAL A 199 -23.03 8.06 14.10
CA VAL A 199 -23.44 6.91 14.91
C VAL A 199 -24.13 5.84 14.06
N ASN A 200 -24.84 6.26 13.00
CA ASN A 200 -25.55 5.35 12.10
C ASN A 200 -24.62 4.52 11.21
N ASP A 201 -23.37 4.95 11.00
CA ASP A 201 -22.38 4.18 10.24
C ASP A 201 -21.87 2.96 11.02
N MET A 202 -22.07 2.96 12.35
CA MET A 202 -21.75 1.83 13.22
C MET A 202 -22.85 0.77 13.16
N VAL A 203 -22.84 -0.04 12.10
CA VAL A 203 -23.79 -1.14 11.93
C VAL A 203 -23.47 -2.26 12.91
N ILE A 204 -24.28 -2.39 13.96
CA ILE A 204 -24.20 -3.51 14.90
C ILE A 204 -24.78 -4.77 14.21
N PRO A 205 -24.01 -5.86 14.09
CA PRO A 205 -24.52 -7.09 13.48
C PRO A 205 -25.72 -7.63 14.24
N THR A 206 -26.81 -7.95 13.53
CA THR A 206 -28.05 -8.50 14.12
C THR A 206 -27.80 -9.81 14.88
N GLN A 207 -26.78 -10.58 14.48
CA GLN A 207 -26.39 -11.85 15.08
C GLN A 207 -25.69 -11.72 16.45
N LYS A 208 -25.29 -10.50 16.87
CA LYS A 208 -24.60 -10.24 18.14
C LYS A 208 -25.36 -10.79 19.35
N LEU A 209 -26.69 -10.66 19.37
CA LEU A 209 -27.55 -11.22 20.42
C LEU A 209 -27.52 -12.75 20.45
N LYS A 210 -27.51 -13.40 19.29
CA LYS A 210 -27.45 -14.86 19.17
C LYS A 210 -26.12 -15.41 19.70
N TRP A 211 -25.00 -14.80 19.31
CA TRP A 211 -23.68 -15.19 19.81
C TRP A 211 -23.53 -14.95 21.31
N SER A 212 -23.97 -13.79 21.81
CA SER A 212 -23.94 -13.50 23.25
C SER A 212 -24.74 -14.53 24.06
N ARG A 213 -25.92 -14.93 23.58
CA ARG A 213 -26.75 -15.94 24.23
C ARG A 213 -26.11 -17.34 24.20
N MET A 214 -25.48 -17.70 23.09
CA MET A 214 -24.75 -18.97 22.96
C MET A 214 -23.52 -19.01 23.89
N LEU A 215 -22.73 -17.93 23.91
CA LEU A 215 -21.56 -17.77 24.80
C LEU A 215 -21.98 -17.86 26.27
N LYS A 216 -23.01 -17.13 26.69
CA LYS A 216 -23.55 -17.21 28.06
C LYS A 216 -24.02 -18.62 28.42
N LYS A 217 -24.68 -19.34 27.51
CA LYS A 217 -25.05 -20.76 27.73
C LYS A 217 -23.82 -21.66 27.89
N LYS A 218 -22.79 -21.49 27.06
CA LYS A 218 -21.56 -22.29 27.12
C LYS A 218 -20.78 -22.01 28.42
N LEU A 219 -20.72 -20.75 28.83
CA LEU A 219 -20.09 -20.31 30.07
C LEU A 219 -20.82 -20.83 31.31
N ARG A 220 -22.16 -20.89 31.27
CA ARG A 220 -22.98 -21.49 32.33
C ARG A 220 -22.73 -22.99 32.47
N LYS A 221 -22.63 -23.72 31.34
CA LYS A 221 -22.29 -25.17 31.34
C LYS A 221 -20.88 -25.45 31.86
N LEU A 222 -19.92 -24.58 31.54
CA LEU A 222 -18.56 -24.70 32.07
C LEU A 222 -18.53 -24.51 33.57
N LYS A 223 -19.15 -23.43 34.10
CA LYS A 223 -19.22 -23.18 35.54
C LYS A 223 -19.88 -24.33 36.31
N SER A 224 -21.00 -24.89 35.81
CA SER A 224 -21.63 -26.03 36.48
C SER A 224 -20.75 -27.27 36.54
N ASN A 225 -19.94 -27.53 35.50
CA ASN A 225 -19.00 -28.65 35.51
C ASN A 225 -17.82 -28.41 36.45
N THR A 226 -17.38 -27.16 36.64
CA THR A 226 -16.28 -26.84 37.58
C THR A 226 -16.73 -26.89 39.04
N THR A 227 -17.98 -26.50 39.34
CA THR A 227 -18.53 -26.55 40.72
C THR A 227 -18.84 -27.98 41.19
N LEU A 228 -18.99 -28.94 40.28
CA LEU A 228 -19.13 -30.38 40.59
C LEU A 228 -17.77 -31.09 40.81
N ALA A 229 -16.65 -30.41 40.55
CA ALA A 229 -15.30 -30.96 40.67
C ALA A 229 -14.55 -30.53 41.95
N TYR A 230 -15.23 -29.81 42.85
CA TYR A 230 -14.75 -29.43 44.18
C TYR A 230 -15.73 -29.91 45.26
#